data_AF-A0A8H3CAF0-F1
#
_entry.id   AF-A0A8H3CAF0-F1
#
_cell.length_a   1.000
_cell.length_b   1.000
_cell.length_c   1.000
_cell.angle_alpha   90.00
_cell.angle_beta   90.00
_cell.angle_gamma   90.00
#
_symmetry.space_group_name_H-M   'P 1'
#
loop_
_entity.id
_entity.type
_entity.pdbx_description
1 polymer ?
#
loop_
_entity_poly.entity_id
_entity_poly.type
_entity_poly.pdbx_seq_one_letter_code
_entity_poly.pdbx_strand_id
1 'polypeptide(L)' 'MEVAIHKRTPPRPQEVIPEGSVYGDQLWNILTKCWSYDPKARPSAGDVRNQVELITAETPKEFKIELEDGRSE' A
#
# COMPACT_ATOMS: atom_id res chain seq x y z
N MET A 1 9.93 -1.75 -12.77
CA MET A 1 8.51 -1.32 -12.84
C MET A 1 7.69 -2.44 -13.48
N GLU A 2 7.64 -3.62 -12.84
CA GLU A 2 7.09 -4.88 -13.42
C GLU A 2 5.63 -4.76 -13.89
N VAL A 3 4.80 -4.06 -13.11
CA VAL A 3 3.37 -3.88 -13.40
C VAL A 3 3.14 -3.03 -14.65
N ALA A 4 3.88 -1.93 -14.80
CA ALA A 4 3.67 -0.99 -15.91
C ALA A 4 4.35 -1.45 -17.21
N ILE A 5 5.50 -2.13 -17.10
CA ILE A 5 6.30 -2.57 -18.25
C ILE A 5 5.84 -3.94 -18.72
N HIS A 6 5.67 -4.89 -17.80
CA HIS A 6 5.40 -6.30 -18.12
C HIS A 6 3.95 -6.73 -17.86
N LYS A 7 3.10 -5.85 -17.31
CA LYS A 7 1.72 -6.16 -16.90
C LYS A 7 1.62 -7.33 -15.92
N ARG A 8 2.65 -7.49 -15.07
CA ARG A 8 2.72 -8.54 -14.06
C ARG A 8 2.71 -7.93 -12.66
N THR A 9 1.84 -8.44 -11.80
CA THR A 9 1.90 -8.17 -10.37
C THR A 9 2.87 -9.15 -9.71
N PRO A 10 3.55 -8.74 -8.62
CA PRO A 10 4.34 -9.69 -7.84
C PRO A 10 3.44 -10.80 -7.26
N PRO A 11 4.00 -11.99 -6.98
CA PRO A 11 3.27 -13.03 -6.25
C PRO A 11 2.96 -12.55 -4.82
N ARG A 12 1.89 -13.09 -4.24
CA ARG A 12 1.55 -12.83 -2.84
C ARG A 12 2.60 -13.43 -1.91
N PRO A 13 3.21 -12.63 -1.01
CA PRO A 13 4.18 -13.16 -0.06
C PRO A 13 3.46 -13.88 1.08
N GLN A 14 3.13 -15.16 0.88
CA GLN A 14 2.32 -15.96 1.81
C GLN A 14 2.88 -16.03 3.24
N GLU A 15 4.20 -15.93 3.38
CA GLU A 15 4.88 -15.97 4.69
C GLU A 15 4.49 -14.81 5.61
N VAL A 16 4.19 -13.63 5.03
CA VAL A 16 3.90 -12.40 5.78
C VAL A 16 2.51 -11.82 5.49
N ILE A 17 1.91 -12.21 4.37
CA ILE A 17 0.52 -11.89 3.99
C ILE A 17 -0.16 -13.22 3.64
N PRO A 18 -0.47 -14.09 4.63
CA PRO A 18 -1.06 -15.41 4.37
C PRO A 18 -2.50 -15.28 3.87
N GLU A 19 -2.90 -16.16 2.95
CA GLU A 19 -4.30 -16.37 2.58
C GLU A 19 -5.15 -16.84 3.77
N GLY A 20 -6.43 -16.44 3.80
CA GLY A 20 -7.36 -16.81 4.87
C GLY A 20 -7.23 -15.96 6.14
N SER A 21 -6.22 -15.09 6.23
CA SER A 21 -6.18 -14.02 7.22
C SER A 21 -7.06 -12.86 6.74
N VAL A 22 -8.05 -12.47 7.54
CA VAL A 22 -8.96 -11.35 7.22
C VAL A 22 -8.19 -10.07 6.89
N TYR A 23 -7.17 -9.72 7.67
CA TYR A 23 -6.34 -8.53 7.42
C TYR A 23 -5.34 -8.74 6.29
N GLY A 24 -4.80 -9.95 6.15
CA GLY A 24 -3.91 -10.29 5.04
C GLY A 24 -4.61 -10.18 3.68
N ASP A 25 -5.83 -10.71 3.58
CA ASP A 25 -6.65 -10.67 2.36
C ASP A 25 -7.05 -9.22 2.01
N GLN A 26 -7.41 -8.42 3.01
CA GLN A 26 -7.71 -7.00 2.80
C GLN A 26 -6.47 -6.22 2.34
N LEU A 27 -5.32 -6.41 3.00
CA LEU A 27 -4.07 -5.77 2.60
C LEU A 27 -3.68 -6.15 1.17
N TRP A 28 -3.78 -7.44 0.82
CA TRP A 28 -3.49 -7.93 -0.51
C TRP A 28 -4.43 -7.33 -1.58
N ASN A 29 -5.71 -7.17 -1.24
CA ASN A 29 -6.67 -6.51 -2.12
C ASN A 29 -6.35 -5.02 -2.35
N ILE A 30 -5.82 -4.31 -1.35
CA ILE A 30 -5.37 -2.92 -1.50
C ILE A 30 -4.19 -2.87 -2.49
N LEU A 31 -3.18 -3.71 -2.28
CA LEU A 31 -1.97 -3.75 -3.10
C LEU A 31 -2.26 -4.07 -4.57
N THR A 32 -3.10 -5.08 -4.82
CA THR A 32 -3.46 -5.49 -6.19
C THR A 32 -4.22 -4.39 -6.95
N LYS A 33 -5.06 -3.60 -6.27
CA LYS A 33 -5.70 -2.41 -6.87
C LYS A 33 -4.70 -1.29 -7.18
N CYS A 34 -3.75 -1.02 -6.28
CA CYS A 34 -2.66 -0.07 -6.53
C CYS A 34 -1.82 -0.45 -7.76
N TRP A 35 -1.68 -1.75 -8.01
CA TRP A 35 -1.00 -2.31 -9.17
C TRP A 35 -1.91 -2.55 -10.38
N SER A 36 -3.09 -1.90 -10.45
CA SER A 36 -3.88 -1.94 -11.67
C SER A 36 -3.05 -1.42 -12.86
N TYR A 37 -3.08 -2.18 -13.96
CA TYR A 37 -2.45 -1.75 -15.21
C TYR A 37 -3.11 -0.47 -15.74
N ASP A 38 -4.44 -0.39 -15.68
CA ASP A 38 -5.18 0.84 -15.98
C ASP A 38 -4.95 1.86 -14.85
N PRO A 39 -4.30 3.01 -15.13
CA PRO A 39 -4.09 4.05 -14.14
C PRO A 39 -5.39 4.60 -13.55
N LYS A 40 -6.50 4.61 -14.30
CA LYS A 40 -7.79 5.13 -13.81
C LYS A 40 -8.46 4.20 -12.81
N ALA A 41 -8.10 2.92 -12.80
CA ALA A 41 -8.59 1.94 -11.85
C ALA A 41 -7.75 1.89 -10.56
N ARG A 42 -6.65 2.66 -10.47
CA ARG A 42 -5.87 2.76 -9.24
C ARG A 42 -6.60 3.65 -8.22
N PRO A 43 -6.61 3.27 -6.93
CA PRO A 43 -7.13 4.12 -5.89
C PRO A 43 -6.28 5.38 -5.72
N SER A 44 -6.87 6.45 -5.20
CA SER A 44 -6.09 7.60 -4.75
C SER A 44 -5.31 7.25 -3.48
N ALA A 45 -4.25 8.01 -3.18
CA ALA A 45 -3.51 7.83 -1.94
C ALA A 45 -4.41 8.01 -0.69
N GLY A 46 -5.43 8.87 -0.78
CA GLY A 46 -6.43 9.04 0.28
C GLY A 46 -7.29 7.79 0.48
N ASP A 47 -7.73 7.16 -0.61
CA ASP A 47 -8.49 5.91 -0.54
C ASP A 47 -7.65 4.78 0.06
N VAL A 48 -6.37 4.69 -0.33
CA VAL A 48 -5.42 3.70 0.23
C VAL A 48 -5.26 3.93 1.73
N ARG A 49 -5.00 5.17 2.17
CA ARG A 49 -4.87 5.48 3.60
C ARG A 49 -6.12 5.05 4.38
N ASN A 50 -7.30 5.46 3.92
CA ASN A 50 -8.56 5.11 4.56
C ASN A 50 -8.77 3.58 4.65
N GLN A 51 -8.37 2.82 3.62
CA GLN A 51 -8.47 1.36 3.63
C GLN A 51 -7.44 0.70 4.55
N VAL A 52 -6.21 1.25 4.62
CA VAL A 52 -5.15 0.76 5.50
C VAL A 52 -5.50 1.01 6.97
N GLU A 53 -6.07 2.18 7.30
CA GLU A 53 -6.52 2.50 8.66
C GLU A 53 -7.54 1.47 9.20
N LEU A 54 -8.39 0.90 8.34
CA LEU A 54 -9.36 -0.11 8.74
C LEU A 54 -8.73 -1.47 9.10
N ILE A 55 -7.52 -1.76 8.60
CA ILE A 55 -6.81 -3.03 8.85
C ILE A 55 -5.70 -2.91 9.89
N THR A 56 -5.32 -1.69 10.28
CA THR A 56 -4.39 -1.42 11.37
C THR A 56 -5.19 -1.04 12.62
N ALA A 57 -5.65 -2.04 13.38
CA ALA A 57 -6.46 -1.84 14.59
C ALA A 57 -5.70 -1.23 15.79
N GLU A 58 -4.47 -0.74 15.61
CA GLU A 58 -3.66 -0.10 16.65
C GLU A 58 -3.21 1.27 16.12
N THR A 59 -3.49 2.31 16.91
CA THR A 59 -3.25 3.73 16.65
C THR A 59 -1.95 4.06 15.90
N PRO A 60 -1.98 4.98 14.92
CA PRO A 60 -0.77 5.41 14.23
C PRO A 60 0.20 6.05 15.23
N LYS A 61 1.35 5.41 15.47
CA LYS A 61 2.52 6.17 15.94
C LYS A 61 2.85 7.13 14.81
N GLU A 62 2.72 8.43 15.05
CA GLU A 62 3.18 9.45 14.11
C GLU A 62 4.60 9.11 13.66
N PHE A 63 4.74 8.68 12.41
CA PHE A 63 6.05 8.65 11.78
C PHE A 63 6.33 10.10 11.36
N LYS A 64 6.97 10.85 12.25
CA LYS A 64 7.49 12.18 11.90
C LYS A 64 8.55 11.97 10.83
N ILE A 65 8.19 12.25 9.58
CA ILE A 65 9.17 12.52 8.54
C ILE A 65 9.76 13.87 8.93
N GLU A 66 10.89 13.86 9.64
CA GLU A 66 11.67 15.07 9.85
C GLU A 66 12.22 15.48 8.48
N LEU A 67 11.52 16.42 7.85
CA LEU A 67 12.08 17.20 6.76
C LEU A 67 13.12 18.11 7.40
N GLU A 68 14.40 17.71 7.35
CA GLU A 68 15.50 18.64 7.59
C GLU A 68 15.42 19.72 6.49
N ASP A 69 14.91 20.89 6.87
CA ASP A 69 14.96 22.11 6.07
C ASP A 69 16.43 22.52 5.95
N GLY A 70 17.11 21.94 4.96
CA GLY A 70 18.46 22.33 4.56
C GLY A 70 18.44 23.70 3.89
N ARG A 71 18.20 24.76 4.66
CA ARG A 71 18.51 26.13 4.30
C ARG A 71 19.67 26.64 5.18
N SER A 72 20.88 26.34 4.74
CA SER A 72 22.08 27.05 5.19
C SER A 72 22.36 28.22 4.22
N GLU A 73 22.24 29.43 4.78
CA GLU A 73 22.82 30.74 4.42
C GLU A 73 23.06 31.13 2.95
#